data_AF-A0ABD0PHV1-F1
#
_entry.id   AF-A0ABD0PHV1-F1
#
_cell.length_a   1.000
_cell.length_b   1.000
_cell.length_c   1.000
_cell.angle_alpha   90.00
_cell.angle_beta   90.00
_cell.angle_gamma   90.00
#
_symmetry.space_group_name_H-M   'P 1'
#
loop_
_entity.id
_entity.type
_entity.pdbx_description
1 polymer ?
#
loop_
_entity_poly.entity_id
_entity_poly.type
_entity_poly.pdbx_seq_one_letter_code
_entity_poly.pdbx_strand_id
1 'polypeptide(L)' 'KCWLLGDGLEDIEALTVRQLKEILARNFVDYKGCCEKWELMERVTRLYHDQKDLQNM' A
#
# COMPACT_ATOMS: atom_id res chain seq x y z
N LYS A 1 10.25 -0.51 -11.77
CA LYS A 1 11.49 -0.97 -11.10
C LYS A 1 11.38 -1.04 -9.57
N CYS A 2 10.37 -0.46 -8.91
CA CYS A 2 9.94 -0.92 -7.58
C CYS A 2 8.80 -1.91 -7.88
N TRP A 3 8.79 -3.18 -7.50
CA TRP A 3 8.54 -3.71 -6.16
C TRP A 3 8.98 -5.19 -6.05
N LEU A 4 10.00 -5.62 -6.81
CA LEU A 4 10.34 -7.05 -7.01
C LEU A 4 11.39 -7.62 -6.02
N LEU A 5 11.71 -6.96 -4.90
CA LEU A 5 12.88 -7.36 -4.09
C LEU A 5 12.70 -7.40 -2.57
N GLY A 6 11.49 -7.33 -2.05
CA GLY A 6 11.22 -7.53 -0.63
C GLY A 6 9.79 -8.00 -0.45
N ASP A 7 9.56 -8.89 0.52
CA ASP A 7 8.23 -9.36 0.89
C ASP A 7 7.38 -8.14 1.31
N GLY A 8 6.59 -7.62 0.36
CA GLY A 8 6.07 -6.26 0.39
C GLY A 8 5.03 -5.98 1.48
N LEU A 9 4.75 -6.94 2.36
CA LEU A 9 3.85 -6.79 3.50
C LEU A 9 4.61 -6.37 4.77
N GLU A 10 5.78 -6.93 5.04
CA GLU A 10 6.62 -6.55 6.19
C GLU A 10 7.07 -5.08 6.11
N ASP A 11 7.33 -4.61 4.90
CA ASP A 11 7.63 -3.21 4.65
C ASP A 11 6.45 -2.29 5.02
N ILE A 12 5.19 -2.71 4.85
CA ILE A 12 4.00 -1.87 5.13
C ILE A 12 3.93 -1.44 6.59
N GLU A 13 4.21 -2.35 7.51
CA GLU A 13 4.19 -2.04 8.94
C GLU A 13 5.36 -1.12 9.36
N ALA A 14 6.52 -1.29 8.70
CA ALA A 14 7.70 -0.46 8.87
C ALA A 14 7.54 0.95 8.27
N LEU A 15 6.62 1.13 7.31
CA LEU A 15 6.36 2.42 6.68
C LEU A 15 5.64 3.40 7.62
N THR A 16 6.04 4.66 7.52
CA THR A 16 5.40 5.75 8.25
C THR A 16 4.08 6.17 7.58
N VAL A 17 3.19 6.83 8.34
CA VAL A 17 1.91 7.37 7.85
C VAL A 17 2.08 8.20 6.57
N ARG A 18 3.18 8.96 6.45
CA ARG A 18 3.46 9.77 5.26
C ARG A 18 3.77 8.90 4.04
N GLN A 19 4.58 7.86 4.21
CA GLN A 19 4.92 6.95 3.13
C GLN A 19 3.71 6.12 2.68
N LEU A 20 2.88 5.67 3.63
CA LEU A 20 1.62 4.98 3.30
C LEU A 20 0.70 5.87 2.46
N LYS A 21 0.52 7.14 2.84
CA LYS A 21 -0.25 8.12 2.05
C LYS A 21 0.37 8.36 0.69
N GLU A 22 1.70 8.46 0.59
CA GLU A 22 2.38 8.59 -0.71
C GLU A 22 2.14 7.37 -1.61
N ILE A 23 2.17 6.15 -1.07
CA ILE A 23 1.88 4.93 -1.84
C ILE A 23 0.44 4.96 -2.35
N LEU A 24 -0.53 5.26 -1.49
CA LEU A 24 -1.93 5.37 -1.89
C LEU A 24 -2.12 6.44 -2.96
N ALA A 25 -1.52 7.62 -2.79
CA ALA A 25 -1.58 8.71 -3.76
C ALA A 25 -0.94 8.35 -5.11
N ARG A 26 0.21 7.66 -5.10
CA ARG A 26 0.90 7.19 -6.33
C ARG A 26 0.10 6.14 -7.10
N ASN A 27 -0.73 5.38 -6.38
CA ASN A 27 -1.64 4.40 -6.98
C ASN A 27 -3.06 4.96 -7.18
N PHE A 28 -3.24 6.28 -7.04
CA PHE A 28 -4.53 6.97 -7.20
C PHE A 28 -5.65 6.42 -6.29
N VAL A 29 -5.28 5.82 -5.16
CA VAL A 29 -6.22 5.34 -4.14
C VAL A 29 -6.59 6.50 -3.24
N ASP A 30 -7.87 6.86 -3.26
CA ASP A 30 -8.40 7.90 -2.38
C ASP A 30 -8.42 7.40 -0.93
N TYR A 31 -7.83 8.19 -0.03
CA TYR A 31 -7.78 7.91 1.40
C TYR A 31 -8.60 8.89 2.23
N LYS A 32 -9.56 9.61 1.63
CA LYS A 32 -10.42 10.56 2.36
C LYS A 32 -11.17 9.84 3.47
N GLY A 33 -11.15 10.45 4.65
CA GLY A 33 -11.76 9.93 5.86
C GLY A 33 -10.84 9.12 6.77
N CYS A 34 -9.66 8.69 6.30
CA CYS A 34 -8.73 7.95 7.18
C CYS A 34 -7.93 8.88 8.08
N CYS A 35 -8.06 8.66 9.38
CA CYS A 35 -7.36 9.42 10.41
C CYS A 35 -6.23 8.59 11.05
N GLU A 36 -6.29 7.26 10.91
CA GLU A 36 -5.41 6.35 11.64
C GLU A 36 -4.40 5.61 10.73
N LYS A 37 -3.25 5.22 11.31
CA LYS A 37 -2.19 4.48 10.58
C LYS A 37 -2.72 3.14 10.06
N TRP A 38 -3.52 2.44 10.84
CA TRP A 38 -4.01 1.11 10.51
C TRP A 38 -4.92 1.12 9.27
N GLU A 39 -5.78 2.13 9.12
CA GLU A 39 -6.65 2.24 7.94
C GLU A 39 -5.83 2.43 6.64
N LEU A 40 -4.73 3.18 6.73
CA LEU A 40 -3.81 3.36 5.60
C LEU A 40 -3.08 2.06 5.27
N MET A 41 -2.64 1.31 6.29
CA MET A 41 -2.00 0.00 6.11
C MET A 41 -2.95 -0.99 5.44
N GLU A 42 -4.20 -1.10 5.91
CA GLU A 42 -5.24 -1.95 5.30
C GLU A 42 -5.43 -1.65 3.81
N ARG A 43 -5.53 -0.37 3.43
CA ARG A 43 -5.67 0.02 2.02
C ARG A 43 -4.43 -0.30 1.19
N VAL A 44 -3.24 -0.09 1.74
CA VAL A 44 -1.98 -0.43 1.07
C VAL A 44 -1.86 -1.95 0.90
N THR A 45 -2.16 -2.74 1.92
CA THR A 45 -2.18 -4.21 1.86
C THR A 45 -3.14 -4.73 0.80
N ARG A 46 -4.36 -4.17 0.75
CA ARG A 46 -5.37 -4.50 -0.26
C ARG A 46 -4.86 -4.21 -1.68
N LEU A 47 -4.25 -3.04 -1.87
CA LEU A 47 -3.65 -2.63 -3.15
C LEU A 47 -2.54 -3.60 -3.60
N TYR A 48 -1.72 -4.09 -2.67
CA TYR A 48 -0.68 -5.08 -2.99
C TYR A 48 -1.27 -6.42 -3.44
N HIS A 49 -2.32 -6.90 -2.78
CA HIS A 49 -3.03 -8.11 -3.17
C HIS A 49 -3.66 -7.97 -4.57
N ASP A 50 -4.31 -6.84 -4.84
CA ASP A 50 -4.98 -6.55 -6.11
C ASP A 50 -3.96 -6.49 -7.28
N GLN A 51 -2.81 -5.84 -7.08
CA GLN A 51 -1.74 -5.83 -8.09
C GLN A 51 -1.14 -7.20 -8.36
N LYS A 52 -0.99 -8.04 -7.33
CA LYS A 52 -0.46 -9.39 -7.49
C LYS A 52 -1.42 -10.30 -8.26
N ASP A 53 -2.72 -10.11 -8.06
CA ASP A 53 -3.77 -10.80 -8.81
C ASP A 53 -3.77 -10.37 -10.28
N LEU A 54 -3.75 -9.05 -10.55
CA LEU A 54 -3.66 -8.51 -11.92
C LEU A 54 -2.41 -8.95 -12.69
N GLN A 55 -1.28 -9.14 -12.01
CA GLN A 55 -0.03 -9.61 -12.63
C GLN A 55 -0.05 -11.10 -13.01
N ASN A 56 -1.02 -11.87 -12.49
CA ASN A 56 -1.08 -13.33 -12.67
C ASN A 56 -2.07 -13.77 -13.77
N MET A 57 -2.60 -12.82 -14.57
CA MET A 57 -3.34 -13.07 -15.83
C MET A 57 -2.48 -12.70 -17.03
#